data_AF-A0AB36DH38-F1
#
_entry.id   AF-A0AB36DH38-F1
#
_cell.length_a   1.000
_cell.length_b   1.000
_cell.length_c   1.000
_cell.angle_alpha   90.00
_cell.angle_beta   90.00
_cell.angle_gamma   90.00
#
_symmetry.space_group_name_H-M   'P 1'
#
loop_
_entity.id
_entity.type
_entity.pdbx_description
1 polymer ?
#
loop_
_entity_poly.entity_id
_entity_poly.type
_entity_poly.pdbx_seq_one_letter_code
_entity_poly.pdbx_strand_id
1 'polypeptide(L)'
;METKLERIAEISASSPRPEFTSLYHLINKEMLLQCHKELDGNKAVGMDEITKKEYERNLEQNIDDLVERLKRKSYKPQPSIRPLINDFLRKMAKFRHQ
;
A
#
# COMPACT_ATOMS: atom_id res chain seq x y z
N MET A 1 -15.59 18.23 -4.33
CA MET A 1 -15.28 17.63 -5.65
C MET A 1 -15.20 16.14 -5.41
N GLU A 2 -16.09 15.37 -6.02
CA GLU A 2 -16.11 13.92 -5.83
C GLU A 2 -14.93 13.28 -6.57
N THR A 3 -14.14 12.46 -5.89
CA THR A 3 -12.98 11.77 -6.47
C THR A 3 -13.41 10.49 -7.18
N LYS A 4 -12.62 10.03 -8.15
CA LYS A 4 -12.91 8.77 -8.85
C LYS A 4 -12.92 7.56 -7.91
N LEU A 5 -12.24 7.63 -6.76
CA LEU A 5 -12.23 6.58 -5.75
C LEU A 5 -13.49 6.57 -4.89
N GLU A 6 -14.03 7.74 -4.55
CA GLU A 6 -15.32 7.86 -3.83
C GLU A 6 -16.45 7.25 -4.65
N ARG A 7 -16.48 7.51 -5.96
CA ARG A 7 -17.43 6.91 -6.90
C ARG A 7 -17.35 5.37 -6.91
N ILE A 8 -16.16 4.79 -6.77
CA ILE A 8 -15.96 3.33 -6.75
C ILE A 8 -16.37 2.74 -5.42
N ALA A 9 -16.07 3.43 -4.32
CA ALA A 9 -16.50 3.04 -2.99
C ALA A 9 -18.05 3.02 -2.92
N GLU A 10 -18.71 4.03 -3.49
CA GLU A 10 -20.16 4.10 -3.58
C GLU A 10 -20.75 2.94 -4.42
N ILE A 11 -20.22 2.70 -5.62
CA ILE A 11 -20.64 1.58 -6.48
C ILE A 11 -20.40 0.23 -5.78
N SER A 12 -19.30 0.09 -5.05
CA SER A 12 -18.98 -1.14 -4.29
C SER A 12 -19.87 -1.35 -3.09
N ALA A 13 -20.35 -0.28 -2.46
CA ALA A 13 -21.27 -0.35 -1.33
C ALA A 13 -22.72 -0.62 -1.77
N SER A 14 -23.11 -0.13 -2.94
CA SER A 14 -24.49 -0.20 -3.46
C SER A 14 -24.78 -1.42 -4.33
N SER A 15 -23.75 -2.06 -4.91
CA SER A 15 -23.90 -3.27 -5.74
C SER A 15 -23.22 -4.49 -5.10
N PRO A 16 -23.89 -5.66 -5.00
CA PRO A 16 -23.30 -6.87 -4.43
C PRO A 16 -22.13 -7.46 -5.25
N ARG A 17 -22.07 -7.18 -6.56
CA ARG A 17 -21.04 -7.67 -7.50
C ARG A 17 -20.78 -6.65 -8.63
N PRO A 18 -20.14 -5.51 -8.34
CA PRO A 18 -19.79 -4.55 -9.38
C PRO A 18 -18.66 -5.11 -10.26
N GLU A 19 -18.80 -4.97 -11.57
CA GLU A 19 -17.73 -5.29 -12.53
C GLU A 19 -16.99 -4.01 -12.92
N PHE A 20 -15.84 -3.79 -12.29
CA PHE A 20 -14.94 -2.71 -12.69
C PHE A 20 -14.04 -3.21 -13.83
N THR A 21 -14.29 -2.73 -15.05
CA THR A 21 -13.58 -3.18 -16.26
C THR A 21 -12.10 -2.74 -16.29
N SER A 22 -11.73 -1.70 -15.54
CA SER A 22 -10.34 -1.29 -15.35
C SER A 22 -10.22 -0.38 -14.13
N LEU A 23 -9.31 -0.69 -13.19
CA LEU A 23 -8.96 0.22 -12.09
C LEU A 23 -7.71 1.06 -12.38
N TYR A 24 -6.96 0.75 -13.45
CA TYR A 24 -5.65 1.36 -13.72
C TYR A 24 -5.68 2.87 -14.00
N HIS A 25 -6.78 3.41 -14.52
CA HIS A 25 -6.93 4.85 -14.79
C HIS A 25 -7.15 5.70 -13.52
N LEU A 26 -7.26 5.04 -12.36
CA LEU A 26 -7.42 5.65 -11.05
C LEU A 26 -6.11 5.68 -10.29
N ILE A 27 -5.20 4.77 -10.64
CA ILE A 27 -3.87 4.68 -10.05
C ILE A 27 -2.98 5.72 -10.73
N ASN A 28 -2.62 6.77 -9.98
CA ASN A 28 -1.70 7.81 -10.42
C ASN A 28 -0.62 8.08 -9.36
N LYS A 29 0.36 8.91 -9.73
CA LYS A 29 1.50 9.24 -8.90
C LYS A 29 1.05 9.87 -7.58
N GLU A 30 0.13 10.83 -7.64
CA GLU A 30 -0.34 11.58 -6.48
C GLU A 30 -1.00 10.68 -5.44
N MET A 31 -1.87 9.76 -5.89
CA MET A 31 -2.53 8.79 -5.01
C MET A 31 -1.50 7.88 -4.32
N LEU A 32 -0.52 7.36 -5.06
CA LEU A 32 0.48 6.46 -4.51
C LEU A 32 1.45 7.18 -3.54
N LEU A 33 1.78 8.44 -3.81
CA LEU A 33 2.52 9.29 -2.87
C LEU A 33 1.74 9.49 -1.56
N GLN A 34 0.43 9.72 -1.65
CA GLN A 34 -0.42 9.84 -0.47
C GLN A 34 -0.48 8.53 0.32
N CYS A 35 -0.67 7.39 -0.36
CA CYS A 35 -0.61 6.07 0.28
C CYS A 35 0.75 5.83 0.96
N HIS A 36 1.86 6.26 0.35
CA HIS A 36 3.19 6.12 0.96
C HIS A 36 3.30 6.91 2.28
N LYS A 37 2.73 8.12 2.33
CA LYS A 37 2.70 8.94 3.56
C LYS A 37 1.89 8.26 4.67
N GLU A 38 0.73 7.70 4.33
CA GLU A 38 -0.19 7.04 5.27
C GLU A 38 0.30 5.67 5.78
N LEU A 39 1.23 5.01 5.06
CA LEU A 39 1.79 3.74 5.49
C LEU A 39 2.57 3.89 6.80
N ASP A 40 2.21 3.07 7.80
CA ASP A 40 2.91 3.04 9.09
C ASP A 40 4.38 2.61 8.90
N GLY A 41 5.31 3.41 9.44
CA GLY A 41 6.75 3.20 9.31
C GLY A 41 7.28 2.00 10.08
N ASN A 42 6.47 1.44 10.99
CA ASN A 42 6.80 0.24 11.78
C ASN A 42 6.38 -1.07 11.10
N LYS A 43 5.89 -1.04 9.85
CA LYS A 43 5.62 -2.28 9.11
C LYS A 43 6.90 -3.08 8.90
N ALA A 44 6.77 -4.40 9.05
CA ALA A 44 7.86 -5.32 8.79
C ALA A 44 8.37 -5.17 7.34
N VAL A 45 9.69 -5.26 7.21
CA VAL A 45 10.39 -5.18 5.94
C VAL A 45 10.01 -6.37 5.06
N GLY A 46 9.84 -6.14 3.75
CA GLY A 46 9.52 -7.17 2.77
C GLY A 46 10.64 -8.18 2.57
N MET A 47 10.41 -9.17 1.68
CA MET A 47 11.45 -10.14 1.27
C MET A 47 12.67 -9.47 0.65
N ASP A 48 12.49 -8.29 0.04
CA ASP A 48 13.55 -7.49 -0.57
C ASP A 48 14.40 -6.72 0.45
N GLU A 49 14.08 -6.81 1.74
CA GLU A 49 14.77 -6.10 2.83
C GLU A 49 14.76 -4.56 2.67
N ILE A 50 13.94 -4.02 1.76
CA ILE A 50 13.83 -2.57 1.52
C ILE A 50 12.96 -1.95 2.61
N THR A 51 13.58 -1.14 3.47
CA THR A 51 12.84 -0.39 4.50
C THR A 51 12.04 0.76 3.89
N LYS A 52 11.00 1.24 4.57
CA LYS A 52 10.25 2.44 4.14
C LYS A 52 11.19 3.63 3.89
N LYS A 53 12.16 3.85 4.79
CA LYS A 53 13.15 4.94 4.69
C LYS A 53 14.05 4.80 3.47
N GLU A 54 14.42 3.57 3.13
CA GLU A 54 15.26 3.31 1.95
C GLU A 54 14.48 3.51 0.66
N TYR A 55 13.24 3.03 0.61
CA TYR A 55 12.33 3.28 -0.50
C TYR A 55 12.08 4.79 -0.70
N GLU A 56 12.02 5.55 0.40
CA GLU A 56 11.75 6.99 0.38
C GLU A 56 12.91 7.83 -0.20
N ARG A 57 14.15 7.29 -0.23
CA ARG A 57 15.31 8.01 -0.79
C ARG A 57 15.14 8.40 -2.26
N ASN A 58 14.46 7.55 -3.02
CA ASN A 58 14.15 7.75 -4.44
C ASN A 58 12.64 7.70 -4.68
N LEU A 59 11.85 8.23 -3.74
CA LEU A 59 10.40 8.06 -3.70
C LEU A 59 9.72 8.38 -5.03
N GLU A 60 9.99 9.55 -5.61
CA GLU A 60 9.33 9.95 -6.85
C GLU A 60 9.61 9.00 -8.01
N GLN A 61 10.87 8.64 -8.22
CA GLN A 61 11.28 7.72 -9.29
C GLN A 61 10.70 6.32 -9.09
N ASN A 62 10.65 5.85 -7.83
CA ASN A 62 10.07 4.56 -7.48
C ASN A 62 8.56 4.54 -7.74
N ILE A 63 7.85 5.62 -7.44
CA ILE A 63 6.41 5.74 -7.76
C ILE A 63 6.19 5.83 -9.27
N ASP A 64 7.02 6.56 -10.01
CA ASP A 64 6.90 6.68 -11.47
C ASP A 64 7.08 5.33 -12.17
N ASP A 65 8.12 4.56 -11.80
CA ASP A 65 8.32 3.18 -12.30
C ASP A 65 7.13 2.27 -11.95
N LEU A 66 6.63 2.37 -10.71
CA LEU A 66 5.50 1.57 -10.26
C LEU A 66 4.23 1.87 -11.07
N VAL A 67 3.93 3.15 -11.34
CA VAL A 67 2.79 3.56 -12.16
C VAL A 67 2.92 3.00 -13.58
N GLU A 68 4.11 3.09 -14.18
CA GLU A 68 4.38 2.57 -15.53
C GLU A 68 4.16 1.05 -15.60
N ARG A 69 4.73 0.30 -14.64
CA ARG A 69 4.59 -1.16 -14.56
C ARG A 69 3.15 -1.60 -14.30
N LEU A 70 2.41 -0.87 -13.49
CA LEU A 70 0.98 -1.14 -13.26
C LEU A 70 0.20 -0.91 -14.56
N LYS A 71 0.37 0.24 -15.22
CA LYS A 71 -0.33 0.55 -16.49
C LYS A 71 -0.01 -0.44 -17.59
N ARG A 72 1.22 -0.93 -17.68
CA ARG A 72 1.65 -1.95 -18.65
C ARG A 72 1.31 -3.39 -18.23
N LYS A 73 0.64 -3.59 -17.09
CA LYS A 73 0.31 -4.90 -16.51
C LYS A 73 1.55 -5.80 -16.32
N SER A 74 2.72 -5.20 -16.13
CA SER A 74 4.01 -5.88 -15.92
C SER A 74 4.45 -5.90 -14.45
N TYR A 75 3.72 -5.21 -13.57
CA TYR A 75 3.96 -5.29 -12.14
C TYR A 75 3.72 -6.71 -11.61
N LYS A 76 4.75 -7.28 -10.96
CA LYS A 76 4.71 -8.57 -10.30
C LYS A 76 5.00 -8.35 -8.81
N PRO A 77 4.01 -8.46 -7.92
CA PRO A 77 4.22 -8.30 -6.49
C PRO A 77 5.06 -9.47 -5.96
N GLN A 78 5.94 -9.18 -5.01
CA GLN A 78 6.65 -10.22 -4.27
C GLN A 78 5.70 -10.94 -3.30
N PRO A 79 5.95 -12.23 -3.02
CA PRO A 79 5.14 -12.99 -2.07
C PRO A 79 5.18 -12.32 -0.70
N SER A 80 4.00 -12.17 -0.07
CA SER A 80 3.90 -11.56 1.25
C SER A 80 4.45 -12.51 2.31
N ILE A 81 5.51 -12.11 3.01
CA ILE A 81 5.93 -12.77 4.24
C ILE A 81 4.95 -12.31 5.34
N ARG A 82 4.39 -13.24 6.11
CA ARG A 82 3.75 -12.91 7.39
C ARG A 82 4.84 -12.98 8.46
N PRO A 83 5.38 -11.85 8.93
CA PRO A 83 6.27 -11.90 10.07
C PRO A 83 5.47 -12.44 11.23
N LEU A 84 5.99 -13.46 11.90
CA LEU A 84 5.46 -13.94 13.16
C LEU A 84 5.72 -12.82 14.17
N ILE A 85 4.80 -11.86 14.27
CA ILE A 85 4.84 -10.83 15.31
C ILE A 85 4.60 -11.60 16.60
N ASN A 86 5.69 -11.96 17.27
CA ASN A 86 5.63 -12.63 18.57
C ASN A 86 4.81 -11.75 19.50
N ASP A 87 3.58 -12.19 19.82
CA ASP A 87 2.69 -11.57 20.79
C ASP A 87 3.39 -11.30 22.13
N PHE A 88 4.46 -12.06 22.41
CA PHE A 88 5.37 -11.88 23.53
C PHE A 88 5.98 -10.47 23.62
N LEU A 89 6.43 -9.88 22.51
CA LEU A 89 7.03 -8.54 22.48
C LEU A 89 5.99 -7.45 22.68
N ARG A 90 4.78 -7.65 22.14
CA ARG A 90 3.65 -6.71 22.29
C ARG A 90 3.12 -6.69 23.73
N LYS A 91 3.17 -7.85 24.41
CA LYS A 91 2.80 -7.99 25.82
C LYS A 91 3.85 -7.35 26.73
N MET A 92 5.14 -7.60 26.50
CA MET A 92 6.25 -6.99 27.24
C MET A 92 6.29 -5.45 27.13
N ALA A 93 5.92 -4.87 25.99
CA ALA A 93 5.84 -3.42 25.83
C ALA A 93 4.74 -2.76 26.68
N LYS A 94 3.65 -3.48 26.98
CA LYS A 94 2.58 -3.01 27.87
C LYS A 94 2.94 -3.08 29.36
N PHE A 95 3.91 -3.92 29.75
CA PHE A 95 4.31 -4.12 31.14
C PHE A 95 5.45 -3.18 31.61
N ARG A 96 5.95 -2.27 30.76
CA ARG A 96 7.06 -1.37 31.12
C ARG A 96 6.62 -0.01 31.70
N HIS A 97 5.32 0.16 31.98
CA HIS A 97 4.75 1.38 32.58
C HIS A 97 3.83 1.09 33.77
N GLN A 98 4.10 0.03 34.54
CA GLN A 98 3.43 -0.22 35.81
C GLN A 98 4.46 -0.46 36.91
#